data_AF-A0A0D2PDH9-F1
#
_entry.id   AF-A0A0D2PDH9-F1
#
_cell.length_a   1.000
_cell.length_b   1.000
_cell.length_c   1.000
_cell.angle_alpha   90.00
_cell.angle_beta   90.00
_cell.angle_gamma   90.00
#
_symmetry.space_group_name_H-M   'P 1'
#
loop_
_entity.id
_entity.type
_entity.pdbx_description
1 polymer ?
#
loop_
_entity_poly.entity_id
_entity_poly.type
_entity_poly.pdbx_seq_one_letter_code
_entity_poly.pdbx_strand_id
1 'polypeptide(L)'
;MPTEIIETSMVGDITIVHTVKPKKSMSEMHEKCLILTKRMKAFRKTLTSACGFCQKLQTDELVCAKCKVAAYCSKEVRLRKPTHKLVCRESKAAAKLKLVHTFAASPLILSMLTDTFSLAFDFHNKIILDRPLIMQCDLVVDAADLSIIFSLTSGKQTPDDYPDGVEGMIQLKTFIPLDPTVAIDAGRRKIWEQARLRMTHWARTRRD
;
A
#
# COMPACT_ATOMS: atom_id res chain seq x y z
N MET A 1 -5.30 25.25 5.24
CA MET A 1 -6.19 26.17 4.51
C MET A 1 -7.23 25.34 3.79
N PRO A 2 -8.53 25.68 3.84
CA PRO A 2 -9.55 24.94 3.11
C PRO A 2 -9.29 25.06 1.60
N THR A 3 -9.02 23.95 0.94
CA THR A 3 -8.85 23.90 -0.51
C THR A 3 -10.22 24.03 -1.15
N GLU A 4 -10.52 25.17 -1.75
CA GLU A 4 -11.73 25.34 -2.54
C GLU A 4 -11.65 24.43 -3.79
N ILE A 5 -12.69 23.62 -4.03
CA ILE A 5 -12.76 22.80 -5.23
C ILE A 5 -13.34 23.66 -6.34
N ILE A 6 -12.60 23.82 -7.43
CA ILE A 6 -13.04 24.55 -8.62
C ILE A 6 -13.62 23.54 -9.60
N GLU A 7 -14.92 23.63 -9.87
CA GLU A 7 -15.60 22.85 -10.91
C GLU A 7 -15.85 23.74 -12.12
N THR A 8 -15.60 23.23 -13.32
CA THR A 8 -15.75 23.99 -14.56
C THR A 8 -16.79 23.32 -15.43
N SER A 9 -17.80 24.07 -15.86
CA SER A 9 -18.82 23.61 -16.80
C SER A 9 -18.89 24.51 -18.02
N MET A 10 -19.29 23.94 -19.15
CA MET A 10 -19.43 24.64 -20.44
C MET A 10 -20.92 24.76 -20.77
N VAL A 11 -21.38 25.96 -21.10
CA VAL A 11 -22.74 26.22 -21.60
C VAL A 11 -22.63 27.07 -22.87
N GLY A 12 -22.73 26.41 -24.03
CA GLY A 12 -22.39 27.04 -25.31
C GLY A 12 -20.91 27.44 -25.34
N ASP A 13 -20.64 28.69 -25.68
CA ASP A 13 -19.28 29.26 -25.70
C ASP A 13 -18.84 29.88 -24.36
N ILE A 14 -19.62 29.69 -23.30
CA ILE A 14 -19.36 30.26 -21.98
C ILE A 14 -18.81 29.19 -21.04
N THR A 15 -17.63 29.45 -20.46
CA THR A 15 -17.06 28.65 -19.36
C THR A 15 -17.54 29.21 -18.03
N ILE A 16 -18.29 28.42 -17.27
CA ILE A 16 -18.74 28.78 -15.93
C ILE A 16 -17.84 28.09 -14.92
N VAL A 17 -17.22 28.88 -14.05
CA VAL A 17 -16.35 28.40 -12.98
C VAL A 17 -17.14 28.47 -11.68
N HIS A 18 -17.43 27.33 -11.08
CA HIS A 18 -18.12 27.23 -9.80
C HIS A 18 -17.14 26.87 -8.69
N THR A 19 -17.12 27.68 -7.64
CA THR A 19 -16.47 27.31 -6.39
C THR A 19 -17.40 26.40 -5.60
N VAL A 20 -17.08 25.11 -5.55
CA VAL A 20 -17.88 24.13 -4.81
C VAL A 20 -17.31 24.04 -3.40
N LYS A 21 -18.10 24.50 -2.42
CA LYS A 21 -17.80 24.20 -1.02
C LYS A 21 -18.00 22.71 -0.79
N PRO A 22 -17.01 21.97 -0.29
CA PRO A 22 -17.17 20.56 0.03
C PRO A 22 -18.38 20.37 0.95
N LYS A 23 -19.23 19.38 0.67
CA LYS A 23 -20.33 19.02 1.56
C LYS A 23 -19.75 18.77 2.96
N LYS A 24 -20.39 19.31 4.00
CA LYS A 24 -19.94 19.18 5.40
C LYS A 24 -19.65 17.72 5.79
N SER A 25 -20.45 16.78 5.28
CA SER A 25 -20.24 15.33 5.46
C SER A 25 -18.92 14.81 4.89
N MET A 26 -18.47 15.31 3.72
CA MET A 26 -17.16 14.94 3.17
C MET A 26 -16.02 15.51 4.01
N SER A 27 -16.16 16.74 4.51
CA SER A 27 -15.14 17.36 5.37
C SER A 27 -15.01 16.62 6.70
N GLU A 28 -16.13 16.26 7.33
CA GLU A 28 -16.14 15.45 8.56
C GLU A 28 -15.58 14.04 8.32
N MET A 29 -15.84 13.45 7.15
CA MET A 29 -15.21 12.20 6.75
C MET A 29 -13.70 12.38 6.58
N HIS A 30 -13.25 13.45 5.92
CA HIS A 30 -11.83 13.77 5.74
C HIS A 30 -11.10 13.97 7.07
N GLU A 31 -11.70 14.69 8.02
CA GLU A 31 -11.12 14.85 9.37
C GLU A 31 -11.07 13.53 10.14
N LYS A 32 -12.06 12.65 9.97
CA LYS A 32 -12.02 11.27 10.51
C LYS A 32 -10.99 10.40 9.79
N CYS A 33 -10.72 10.70 8.53
CA CYS A 33 -9.73 10.06 7.67
C CYS A 33 -8.32 10.62 7.85
N LEU A 34 -8.14 11.76 8.52
CA LEU A 34 -6.84 12.22 9.01
C LEU A 34 -6.34 11.19 10.01
N ILE A 35 -5.44 10.32 9.54
CA ILE A 35 -4.98 9.22 10.36
C ILE A 35 -3.97 9.77 11.34
N LEU A 36 -4.46 10.07 12.54
CA LEU A 36 -3.62 10.33 13.69
C LEU A 36 -2.56 9.23 13.77
N THR A 37 -1.28 9.62 13.77
CA THR A 37 -0.12 8.71 13.86
C THR A 37 -0.28 7.66 14.97
N LYS A 38 -0.99 8.00 16.05
CA LYS A 38 -1.37 7.07 17.13
C LYS A 38 -2.22 5.90 16.65
N ARG A 39 -3.24 6.14 15.81
CA ARG A 39 -4.10 5.09 15.22
C ARG A 39 -3.33 4.21 14.25
N MET A 40 -2.47 4.77 13.39
CA MET A 40 -1.60 3.96 12.52
C MET A 40 -0.69 3.05 13.34
N LYS A 41 -0.08 3.57 14.40
CA LYS A 41 0.77 2.76 15.29
C LYS A 41 -0.01 1.63 15.96
N ALA A 42 -1.25 1.87 16.40
CA ALA A 42 -2.11 0.85 16.97
C ALA A 42 -2.47 -0.23 15.93
N PHE A 43 -2.90 0.17 14.74
CA PHE A 43 -3.25 -0.75 13.66
C PHE A 43 -2.06 -1.58 13.18
N ARG A 44 -0.85 -1.01 13.11
CA ARG A 44 0.37 -1.77 12.80
C ARG A 44 0.62 -2.93 13.75
N LYS A 45 0.22 -2.81 15.02
CA LYS A 45 0.35 -3.90 16.00
C LYS A 45 -0.67 -5.01 15.77
N THR A 46 -1.78 -4.74 15.08
CA THR A 46 -2.79 -5.75 14.73
C THR A 46 -2.51 -6.41 13.38
N LEU A 47 -1.66 -5.80 12.55
CA LEU A 47 -1.25 -6.41 11.29
C LEU A 47 -0.42 -7.67 11.57
N THR A 48 -0.80 -8.76 10.93
CA THR A 48 0.01 -9.97 10.93
C THR A 48 1.01 -9.91 9.79
N SER A 49 2.22 -10.36 10.05
CA SER A 49 3.26 -10.50 9.04
C SER A 49 3.59 -11.98 8.84
N ALA A 50 3.97 -12.33 7.61
CA ALA A 50 4.46 -13.67 7.32
C ALA A 50 5.97 -13.74 7.62
N CYS A 51 6.38 -14.73 8.40
CA CYS A 51 7.80 -15.02 8.58
C CYS A 51 8.47 -15.25 7.21
N GLY A 52 9.54 -14.53 6.91
CA GLY A 52 10.22 -14.61 5.62
C GLY A 52 10.79 -16.00 5.33
N PHE A 53 10.95 -16.88 6.31
CA PHE A 53 11.44 -18.24 6.12
C PHE A 53 10.32 -19.28 6.09
N CYS A 54 9.56 -19.42 7.18
CA CYS A 54 8.53 -20.46 7.31
C CYS A 54 7.13 -20.00 6.87
N GLN A 55 6.96 -18.73 6.50
CA GLN A 55 5.70 -18.12 6.05
C GLN A 55 4.54 -18.16 7.06
N LYS A 56 4.79 -18.59 8.30
CA LYS A 56 3.80 -18.54 9.38
C LYS A 56 3.42 -17.08 9.65
N LEU A 57 2.12 -16.82 9.67
CA LEU A 57 1.56 -15.53 10.07
C LEU A 57 1.66 -15.36 11.58
N GLN A 58 2.06 -14.19 12.02
CA GLN A 58 2.22 -13.85 13.44
C GLN A 58 2.06 -12.35 13.67
N THR A 59 1.67 -11.98 14.88
CA THR A 59 1.58 -10.58 15.35
C THR A 59 2.91 -10.08 15.90
N ASP A 60 3.64 -10.96 16.60
CA ASP A 60 4.95 -10.64 17.17
C ASP A 60 6.06 -11.16 16.25
N GLU A 61 6.79 -10.23 15.65
CA GLU A 61 7.84 -10.53 14.69
C GLU A 61 9.19 -9.95 15.07
N LEU A 62 10.25 -10.70 14.79
CA LEU A 62 11.60 -10.19 14.80
C LEU A 62 11.91 -9.60 13.43
N VAL A 63 11.74 -8.29 13.31
CA VAL A 63 12.10 -7.56 12.09
C VAL A 63 13.63 -7.46 11.99
N CYS A 64 14.17 -7.69 10.79
CA CYS A 64 15.58 -7.51 10.52
C CYS A 64 16.01 -6.07 10.85
N ALA A 65 16.98 -5.92 11.76
CA ALA A 65 17.40 -4.60 12.22
C ALA A 65 18.02 -3.73 11.12
N LYS A 66 18.62 -4.35 10.09
CA LYS A 66 19.30 -3.66 8.98
C LYS A 66 18.34 -3.18 7.91
N CYS A 67 17.58 -4.08 7.28
CA CYS A 67 16.65 -3.69 6.21
C CYS A 67 15.27 -3.22 6.72
N LYS A 68 14.88 -3.52 7.96
CA LYS A 68 13.54 -3.24 8.51
C LYS A 68 12.37 -3.82 7.68
N VAL A 69 12.66 -4.77 6.79
CA VAL A 69 11.71 -5.38 5.85
C VAL A 69 11.41 -6.82 6.23
N ALA A 70 12.45 -7.64 6.40
CA ALA A 70 12.25 -9.07 6.58
C ALA A 70 11.80 -9.38 8.02
N ALA A 71 10.65 -10.02 8.12
CA ALA A 71 10.03 -10.54 9.34
C ALA A 71 10.50 -11.96 9.66
N TYR A 72 10.69 -12.30 10.92
CA TYR A 72 11.02 -13.67 11.35
C TYR A 72 10.27 -14.06 12.61
N CYS A 73 9.94 -15.35 12.76
CA CYS A 73 9.27 -15.88 13.94
C CYS A 73 10.21 -16.12 15.13
N SER A 74 11.51 -16.29 14.88
CA SER A 74 12.50 -16.47 15.92
C SER A 74 13.89 -16.02 15.47
N LYS A 75 14.79 -15.80 16.43
CA LYS A 75 16.20 -15.45 16.15
C LYS A 75 16.89 -16.58 15.38
N GLU A 76 16.58 -17.83 15.72
CA GLU A 76 17.12 -19.02 15.06
C GLU A 76 16.77 -19.06 13.57
N VAL A 77 15.49 -18.82 13.25
CA VAL A 77 15.01 -18.79 11.87
C VAL A 77 15.65 -17.66 11.08
N ARG A 78 15.86 -16.50 11.70
CA ARG A 78 16.60 -15.38 11.07
C ARG A 78 18.03 -15.76 10.71
N LEU A 79 18.74 -16.49 11.58
CA LEU A 79 20.13 -16.91 11.36
C LEU A 79 20.24 -17.99 10.27
N ARG A 80 19.26 -18.89 10.17
CA ARG A 80 19.21 -19.98 9.19
C ARG A 80 18.93 -19.53 7.75
N LYS A 81 18.68 -18.25 7.48
CA LYS A 81 18.35 -17.74 6.14
C LYS A 81 19.51 -16.96 5.50
N PRO A 82 20.58 -17.63 5.05
CA PRO A 82 21.72 -16.96 4.41
C PRO A 82 21.32 -16.22 3.12
N THR A 83 20.27 -16.67 2.44
CA THR A 83 19.73 -16.00 1.24
C THR A 83 19.23 -14.59 1.53
N HIS A 84 18.75 -14.31 2.75
CA HIS A 84 18.39 -12.95 3.13
C HIS A 84 19.62 -12.05 3.14
N LYS A 85 20.79 -12.52 3.60
CA LYS A 85 22.02 -11.71 3.66
C LYS A 85 22.42 -11.16 2.28
N LEU A 86 22.15 -11.92 1.22
CA LEU A 86 22.42 -11.52 -0.16
C LEU A 86 21.58 -10.31 -0.60
N VAL A 87 20.33 -10.22 -0.12
CA VAL A 87 19.39 -9.13 -0.42
C VAL A 87 19.26 -8.09 0.71
N CYS A 88 19.83 -8.37 1.88
CA CYS A 88 19.84 -7.52 3.07
C CYS A 88 20.96 -6.48 2.97
N ARG A 89 20.82 -5.60 1.99
CA ARG A 89 21.57 -4.34 1.93
C ARG A 89 20.73 -3.26 2.60
N GLU A 90 21.37 -2.18 3.06
CA GLU A 90 20.69 -0.90 3.29
C GLU A 90 20.25 -0.37 1.92
N SER A 91 19.28 -1.05 1.33
CA SER A 91 18.90 -0.78 -0.04
C SER A 91 17.89 0.36 -0.02
N LYS A 92 17.94 1.20 -1.04
CA LYS A 92 16.83 2.11 -1.35
C LYS A 92 15.48 1.36 -1.41
N ALA A 93 15.48 0.05 -1.69
CA ALA A 93 14.29 -0.79 -1.63
C ALA A 93 13.74 -0.99 -0.20
N ALA A 94 14.57 -0.94 0.85
CA ALA A 94 14.11 -0.95 2.24
C ALA A 94 13.33 0.31 2.60
N ALA A 95 13.80 1.49 2.18
CA ALA A 95 13.09 2.75 2.35
C ALA A 95 11.75 2.75 1.58
N LYS A 96 11.77 2.30 0.32
CA LYS A 96 10.54 2.11 -0.49
C LYS A 96 9.56 1.17 0.19
N LEU A 97 10.02 0.04 0.73
CA LEU A 97 9.12 -0.89 1.39
C LEU A 97 8.57 -0.37 2.72
N LYS A 98 9.34 0.39 3.49
CA LYS A 98 8.84 1.07 4.70
C LYS A 98 7.72 2.05 4.36
N LEU A 99 7.85 2.76 3.24
CA LEU A 99 6.83 3.65 2.72
C LEU A 99 5.58 2.86 2.29
N VAL A 100 5.73 1.77 1.53
CA VAL A 100 4.62 0.89 1.15
C VAL A 100 3.91 0.27 2.37
N HIS A 101 4.66 -0.24 3.35
CA HIS A 101 4.06 -0.76 4.60
C HIS A 101 3.36 0.32 5.40
N THR A 102 3.92 1.53 5.44
CA THR A 102 3.29 2.68 6.11
C THR A 102 1.98 3.04 5.43
N PHE A 103 2.00 3.09 4.10
CA PHE A 103 0.86 3.36 3.26
C PHE A 103 -0.24 2.30 3.44
N ALA A 104 0.11 1.01 3.39
CA ALA A 104 -0.82 -0.10 3.60
C ALA A 104 -1.30 -0.25 5.06
N ALA A 105 -0.61 0.35 6.03
CA ALA A 105 -1.03 0.36 7.43
C ALA A 105 -2.13 1.40 7.73
N SER A 106 -2.58 2.14 6.73
CA SER A 106 -3.78 2.95 6.81
C SER A 106 -5.00 2.08 6.48
N PRO A 107 -5.95 1.89 7.41
CA PRO A 107 -7.16 1.12 7.12
C PRO A 107 -7.98 1.69 5.98
N LEU A 108 -8.02 3.03 5.86
CA LEU A 108 -8.72 3.71 4.78
C LEU A 108 -8.09 3.42 3.43
N ILE A 109 -6.75 3.56 3.33
CA ILE A 109 -6.01 3.27 2.10
C ILE A 109 -6.18 1.79 1.75
N LEU A 110 -6.08 0.89 2.72
CA LEU A 110 -6.26 -0.54 2.50
C LEU A 110 -7.68 -0.86 1.98
N SER A 111 -8.71 -0.20 2.53
CA SER A 111 -10.09 -0.30 2.03
C SER A 111 -10.17 0.18 0.58
N MET A 112 -9.66 1.37 0.28
CA MET A 112 -9.65 1.91 -1.08
C MET A 112 -8.91 0.99 -2.06
N LEU A 113 -7.78 0.41 -1.66
CA LEU A 113 -7.04 -0.57 -2.46
C LEU A 113 -7.87 -1.83 -2.72
N THR A 114 -8.62 -2.29 -1.73
CA THR A 114 -9.48 -3.48 -1.82
C THR A 114 -10.70 -3.23 -2.71
N ASP A 115 -11.33 -2.07 -2.58
CA ASP A 115 -12.46 -1.66 -3.42
C ASP A 115 -12.00 -1.50 -4.87
N THR A 116 -10.85 -0.85 -5.08
CA THR A 116 -10.26 -0.68 -6.42
C THR A 116 -9.88 -2.02 -7.04
N PHE A 117 -9.28 -2.93 -6.25
CA PHE A 117 -8.99 -4.29 -6.70
C PHE A 117 -10.28 -5.04 -7.09
N SER A 118 -11.33 -4.91 -6.28
CA SER A 118 -12.62 -5.55 -6.53
C SER A 118 -13.27 -5.05 -7.82
N LEU A 119 -13.18 -3.74 -8.09
CA LEU A 119 -13.65 -3.15 -9.34
C LEU A 119 -12.78 -3.60 -10.53
N ALA A 120 -11.45 -3.61 -10.39
CA ALA A 120 -10.53 -3.99 -11.45
C ALA A 120 -10.68 -5.46 -11.91
N PHE A 121 -11.11 -6.35 -11.01
CA PHE A 121 -11.37 -7.76 -11.33
C PHE A 121 -12.87 -8.10 -11.45
N ASP A 122 -13.72 -7.08 -11.47
CA ASP A 122 -15.17 -7.23 -11.67
C ASP A 122 -15.86 -8.14 -10.64
N PHE A 123 -15.41 -8.09 -9.37
CA PHE A 123 -15.91 -8.94 -8.30
C PHE A 123 -17.37 -8.71 -7.91
N HIS A 124 -17.92 -7.54 -8.24
CA HIS A 124 -19.32 -7.24 -7.99
C HIS A 124 -20.26 -8.06 -8.89
N ASN A 125 -19.77 -8.53 -10.05
CA ASN A 125 -20.53 -9.35 -10.98
C ASN A 125 -20.15 -10.83 -10.89
N LYS A 126 -18.85 -11.13 -10.74
CA LYS A 126 -18.36 -12.51 -10.77
C LYS A 126 -17.28 -12.76 -9.74
N ILE A 127 -17.51 -13.74 -8.88
CA ILE A 127 -16.48 -14.26 -7.98
C ILE A 127 -15.52 -15.15 -8.79
N ILE A 128 -14.22 -14.87 -8.71
CA ILE A 128 -13.16 -15.63 -9.40
C ILE A 128 -12.34 -16.38 -8.35
N LEU A 129 -12.40 -17.71 -8.33
CA LEU A 129 -11.73 -18.58 -7.34
C LEU A 129 -10.80 -19.63 -7.97
N ASP A 130 -10.86 -19.79 -9.28
CA ASP A 130 -10.15 -20.82 -10.04
C ASP A 130 -8.68 -20.48 -10.30
N ARG A 131 -8.31 -19.20 -10.19
CA ARG A 131 -6.95 -18.70 -10.40
C ARG A 131 -6.53 -17.65 -9.36
N PRO A 132 -5.22 -17.47 -9.10
CA PRO A 132 -4.75 -16.34 -8.31
C PRO A 132 -4.96 -15.03 -9.07
N LEU A 133 -5.13 -13.95 -8.33
CA LEU A 133 -5.36 -12.61 -8.86
C LEU A 133 -4.28 -11.69 -8.34
N ILE A 134 -3.65 -10.96 -9.25
CA ILE A 134 -2.49 -10.12 -8.97
C ILE A 134 -2.70 -8.78 -9.66
N MET A 135 -2.48 -7.71 -8.92
CA MET A 135 -2.56 -6.34 -9.41
C MET A 135 -1.23 -5.66 -9.16
N GLN A 136 -0.73 -4.97 -10.18
CA GLN A 136 0.31 -3.97 -10.00
C GLN A 136 -0.34 -2.64 -9.67
N CYS A 137 0.24 -1.94 -8.71
CA CYS A 137 -0.16 -0.60 -8.34
C CYS A 137 1.07 0.30 -8.43
N ASP A 138 1.00 1.32 -9.27
CA ASP A 138 2.08 2.30 -9.39
C ASP A 138 1.89 3.41 -8.35
N LEU A 139 2.89 3.54 -7.50
CA LEU A 139 2.97 4.55 -6.45
C LEU A 139 3.97 5.63 -6.85
N VAL A 140 3.56 6.88 -6.74
CA VAL A 140 4.42 8.05 -6.93
C VAL A 140 4.56 8.79 -5.62
N VAL A 141 5.76 9.31 -5.35
CA VAL A 141 6.04 10.15 -4.19
C VAL A 141 6.44 11.52 -4.71
N ASP A 142 5.62 12.51 -4.42
CA ASP A 142 5.83 13.90 -4.81
C ASP A 142 6.05 14.75 -3.55
N ALA A 143 6.73 15.90 -3.69
CA ALA A 143 6.75 16.88 -2.61
C ALA A 143 5.35 17.48 -2.46
N ALA A 144 4.96 17.81 -1.22
CA ALA A 144 3.71 18.54 -0.98
C ALA A 144 3.76 19.94 -1.60
N ASP A 145 4.95 20.54 -1.62
CA ASP A 145 5.23 21.81 -2.26
C ASP A 145 6.07 21.61 -3.54
N LEU A 146 5.46 21.90 -4.69
CA LEU A 146 6.14 21.79 -5.99
C LEU A 146 7.35 22.74 -6.11
N SER A 147 7.37 23.85 -5.36
CA SER A 147 8.50 24.80 -5.38
C SER A 147 9.81 24.15 -4.90
N ILE A 148 9.71 23.16 -4.00
CA ILE A 148 10.84 22.35 -3.54
C ILE A 148 11.37 21.50 -4.70
N ILE A 149 10.49 20.88 -5.50
CA ILE A 149 10.90 20.08 -6.66
C ILE A 149 11.63 20.97 -7.68
N PHE A 150 11.08 22.15 -7.98
CA PHE A 150 11.72 23.09 -8.89
C PHE A 150 13.08 23.55 -8.35
N SER A 151 13.18 23.86 -7.06
CA SER A 151 14.43 24.33 -6.45
C SER A 151 15.51 23.24 -6.41
N LEU A 152 15.14 21.98 -6.17
CA LEU A 152 16.04 20.83 -6.24
C LEU A 152 16.48 20.53 -7.68
N THR A 153 15.55 20.54 -8.64
CA THR A 153 15.85 20.24 -10.05
C THR A 153 16.66 21.35 -10.73
N SER A 154 16.51 22.61 -10.29
CA SER A 154 17.32 23.73 -10.76
C SER A 154 18.69 23.83 -10.07
N GLY A 155 18.97 22.98 -9.08
CA GLY A 155 20.18 23.05 -8.26
C GLY A 155 20.27 24.27 -7.33
N LYS A 156 19.16 25.00 -7.13
CA LYS A 156 19.10 26.14 -6.20
C LYS A 156 19.16 25.66 -4.75
N GLN A 157 18.62 24.47 -4.50
CA GLN A 157 18.70 23.76 -3.23
C GLN A 157 19.20 22.34 -3.50
N THR A 158 19.75 21.73 -2.47
CA THR A 158 20.29 20.37 -2.43
C THR A 158 19.55 19.56 -1.36
N PRO A 159 19.62 18.21 -1.38
CA PRO A 159 19.05 17.40 -0.31
C PRO A 159 19.58 17.75 1.09
N ASP A 160 20.81 18.27 1.18
CA ASP A 160 21.44 18.65 2.45
C ASP A 160 20.78 19.88 3.10
N ASP A 161 20.04 20.69 2.33
CA ASP A 161 19.23 21.81 2.83
C ASP A 161 17.98 21.34 3.61
N TYR A 162 17.69 20.03 3.60
CA TYR A 162 16.53 19.42 4.25
C TYR A 162 16.97 18.26 5.17
N PRO A 163 17.69 18.54 6.27
CA PRO A 163 18.24 17.50 7.13
C PRO A 163 17.16 16.61 7.78
N ASP A 164 15.97 17.17 8.01
CA ASP A 164 14.81 16.44 8.55
C ASP A 164 13.87 15.87 7.47
N GLY A 165 14.20 16.07 6.19
CA GLY A 165 13.36 15.76 5.05
C GLY A 165 12.31 16.84 4.74
N VAL A 166 11.43 16.52 3.79
CA VAL A 166 10.34 17.41 3.36
C VAL A 166 9.00 16.71 3.48
N GLU A 167 7.93 17.49 3.65
CA GLU A 167 6.59 16.97 3.53
C GLU A 167 6.32 16.50 2.09
N GLY A 168 5.73 15.32 1.97
CA GLY A 168 5.49 14.68 0.69
C GLY A 168 4.12 14.04 0.63
N MET A 169 3.65 13.81 -0.60
CA MET A 169 2.42 13.12 -0.91
C MET A 169 2.75 11.78 -1.57
N ILE A 170 2.04 10.73 -1.16
CA ILE A 170 2.05 9.44 -1.86
C ILE A 170 0.79 9.38 -2.70
N GLN A 171 0.95 9.19 -4.00
CA GLN A 171 -0.15 9.11 -4.95
C GLN A 171 -0.24 7.70 -5.55
N LEU A 172 -1.47 7.21 -5.67
CA LEU A 172 -1.81 6.05 -6.47
C LEU A 172 -2.06 6.52 -7.91
N LYS A 173 -1.25 6.08 -8.88
CA LYS A 173 -1.42 6.51 -10.29
C LYS A 173 -2.29 5.54 -11.07
N THR A 174 -1.92 4.26 -11.05
CA THR A 174 -2.52 3.25 -11.92
C THR A 174 -2.69 1.93 -11.18
N PHE A 175 -3.67 1.17 -11.65
CA PHE A 175 -3.94 -0.20 -11.24
C PHE A 175 -3.99 -1.07 -12.49
N ILE A 176 -3.10 -2.04 -12.55
CA ILE A 176 -2.92 -2.88 -13.73
C ILE A 176 -3.11 -4.33 -13.30
N PRO A 177 -4.22 -4.97 -13.68
CA PRO A 177 -4.36 -6.42 -13.55
C PRO A 177 -3.22 -7.11 -14.29
N LEU A 178 -2.53 -8.03 -13.61
CA LEU A 178 -1.44 -8.79 -14.21
C LEU A 178 -1.90 -10.20 -14.56
N ASP A 179 -1.29 -10.78 -15.59
CA ASP A 179 -1.45 -12.19 -15.90
C ASP A 179 -0.79 -13.04 -14.79
N PRO A 180 -1.57 -13.82 -14.02
CA PRO A 180 -1.02 -14.65 -12.95
C PRO A 180 -0.09 -15.76 -13.45
N THR A 181 -0.12 -16.14 -14.74
CA THR A 181 0.79 -17.15 -15.27
C THR A 181 2.23 -16.66 -15.32
N VAL A 182 2.42 -15.35 -15.54
CA VAL A 182 3.72 -14.69 -15.65
C VAL A 182 4.12 -13.99 -14.36
N ALA A 183 3.17 -13.33 -13.70
CA ALA A 183 3.47 -12.44 -12.57
C ALA A 183 3.63 -13.14 -11.21
N ILE A 184 3.21 -14.40 -11.10
CA ILE A 184 3.32 -15.16 -9.85
C ILE A 184 4.59 -16.02 -9.83
N ASP A 185 5.45 -15.80 -8.84
CA ASP A 185 6.55 -16.73 -8.59
C ASP A 185 6.03 -18.05 -7.98
N ALA A 186 6.85 -19.10 -8.07
CA ALA A 186 6.50 -20.44 -7.57
C ALA A 186 6.15 -20.46 -6.07
N GLY A 187 6.78 -19.59 -5.27
CA GLY A 187 6.50 -19.47 -3.85
C GLY A 187 5.11 -18.90 -3.59
N ARG A 188 4.77 -17.78 -4.24
CA ARG A 188 3.44 -17.16 -4.17
C ARG A 188 2.34 -18.10 -4.70
N ARG A 189 2.63 -18.86 -5.76
CA ARG A 189 1.71 -19.87 -6.29
C ARG A 189 1.36 -20.92 -5.25
N LYS A 190 2.37 -21.48 -4.57
CA LYS A 190 2.18 -22.47 -3.51
C LYS A 190 1.33 -21.93 -2.35
N ILE A 191 1.54 -20.67 -1.95
CA ILE A 191 0.74 -20.01 -0.91
C ILE A 191 -0.73 -19.94 -1.33
N TRP A 192 -1.00 -19.52 -2.56
CA TRP A 192 -2.38 -19.44 -3.07
C TRP A 192 -3.05 -20.82 -3.13
N GLU A 193 -2.34 -21.85 -3.63
CA GLU A 193 -2.87 -23.22 -3.70
C GLU A 193 -3.24 -23.75 -2.30
N GLN A 194 -2.38 -23.51 -1.31
CA GLN A 194 -2.66 -23.88 0.08
C GLN A 194 -3.87 -23.14 0.66
N ALA A 195 -4.01 -21.84 0.38
CA ALA A 195 -5.16 -21.06 0.81
C ALA A 195 -6.46 -21.57 0.16
N ARG A 196 -6.42 -21.89 -1.13
CA ARG A 196 -7.55 -22.46 -1.87
C ARG A 196 -8.03 -23.79 -1.27
N LEU A 197 -7.09 -24.69 -0.93
CA LEU A 197 -7.42 -25.98 -0.29
C LEU A 197 -8.16 -25.79 1.03
N ARG A 198 -7.74 -24.82 1.86
CA ARG A 198 -8.42 -24.52 3.14
C ARG A 198 -9.85 -24.02 2.94
N MET A 199 -10.09 -23.19 1.92
CA MET A 199 -11.44 -22.71 1.60
C MET A 199 -12.35 -23.85 1.14
N THR A 200 -11.85 -24.77 0.33
CA THR A 200 -12.64 -25.92 -0.12
C THR A 200 -13.03 -26.85 1.02
N HIS A 201 -12.15 -27.01 2.03
CA HIS A 201 -12.46 -27.79 3.23
C HIS A 201 -13.55 -27.12 4.06
N TRP A 202 -13.43 -25.81 4.29
CA TRP A 202 -14.42 -25.04 5.05
C TRP A 202 -15.82 -25.04 4.41
N ALA A 203 -15.88 -24.99 3.07
CA ALA A 203 -17.15 -25.03 2.32
C ALA A 203 -17.83 -26.42 2.31
N ARG A 204 -17.12 -27.49 2.69
CA ARG A 204 -17.72 -28.83 2.89
C ARG A 204 -18.29 -28.95 4.30
N THR A 205 -17.52 -28.59 5.32
CA THR A 205 -17.92 -28.72 6.74
C THR A 205 -19.10 -27.84 7.19
N ARG A 206 -19.60 -26.94 6.35
CA ARG A 206 -20.79 -26.11 6.63
C ARG A 206 -22.05 -26.58 5.91
N ARG A 207 -21.94 -27.57 5.02
CA ARG A 207 -23.09 -28.16 4.32
C ARG A 207 -23.64 -29.41 5.00
N ASP A 208 -22.91 -29.91 5.99
CA ASP A 208 -23.33 -30.97 6.92
C ASP A 208 -23.77 -30.32 8.24
#